data_AF-A0A7Y3IAQ9-F1
#
_entry.id   AF-A0A7Y3IAQ9-F1
#
_cell.length_a   1.000
_cell.length_b   1.000
_cell.length_c   1.000
_cell.angle_alpha   90.00
_cell.angle_beta   90.00
_cell.angle_gamma   90.00
#
_symmetry.space_group_name_H-M   'P 1'
#
loop_
_entity.id
_entity.type
_entity.pdbx_description
1 polymer ?
#
loop_
_entity_poly.entity_id
_entity_poly.type
_entity_poly.pdbx_seq_one_letter_code
_entity_poly.pdbx_strand_id
1 'polypeptide(L)'
;MSPRRTALGLLTRVVGEHLATHGYLEIRRVAEALFLNGRKMQQDLDNYAAFGHVLGTLTRTGLGLVRCDEPPDEGEWRAFLSLLVSVGNSGSLDHAVDRVRVGMAKRFIKRISVSAPGEGDVELPDEKALRETARRTYAQSVAVTRELFSGTRMGRTSNLEGVKEALQNIVDQVLDNQSSLAGLSTLKDWDEYSFRHAVNVCIFSVAVGKRLGLDRSRLYDLGMAALLYDIGMSRVPPQVIDKKGALSASEREQMEAHTYLGALTAFDLRDFGGVPYRAMVAAYEHHMKVDGSGYPRAVRPRTPSVFSRIIAVADAFDAATNTRAHVRARPADEVLKKLWESESSGFDPVIVKALISVLGIYPVGTLVILDTYELAVVVQANPEVAHIHRPIVRVISHEDGTWADDPPLVDLTESTTEGSEYRRSIIKVADPDRYGVQVADYLV
;
A
#
# COMPACT_ATOMS: atom_id res chain seq x y z
N MET A 1 -23.53 4.14 -45.61
CA MET A 1 -23.20 5.47 -45.06
C MET A 1 -23.10 5.31 -43.55
N SER A 2 -21.89 5.38 -42.99
CA SER A 2 -21.68 5.27 -41.55
C SER A 2 -22.28 6.50 -40.86
N PRO A 3 -23.10 6.36 -39.79
CA PRO A 3 -23.63 7.53 -39.10
C PRO A 3 -22.44 8.31 -38.53
N ARG A 4 -22.38 9.62 -38.81
CA ARG A 4 -21.41 10.53 -38.18
C ARG A 4 -21.54 10.36 -36.67
N ARG A 5 -20.55 9.72 -36.04
CA ARG A 5 -20.51 9.56 -34.58
C ARG A 5 -20.36 10.95 -33.96
N THR A 6 -21.39 11.43 -33.26
CA THR A 6 -21.30 12.65 -32.45
C THR A 6 -20.41 12.37 -31.23
N ALA A 7 -19.71 13.39 -30.72
CA ALA A 7 -18.90 13.24 -29.50
C ALA A 7 -19.76 12.80 -28.30
N LEU A 8 -21.02 13.26 -28.25
CA LEU A 8 -21.99 12.86 -27.24
C LEU A 8 -22.43 11.40 -27.40
N GLY A 9 -22.65 10.93 -28.63
CA GLY A 9 -22.96 9.52 -28.88
C GLY A 9 -21.79 8.59 -28.50
N LEU A 10 -20.54 9.03 -28.70
CA LEU A 10 -19.38 8.31 -28.19
C LEU A 10 -19.35 8.27 -26.66
N LEU A 11 -19.60 9.42 -26.00
CA LEU A 11 -19.64 9.52 -24.54
C LEU A 11 -20.72 8.63 -23.94
N THR A 12 -21.96 8.69 -24.45
CA THR A 12 -23.06 7.82 -24.01
C THR A 12 -22.69 6.35 -24.15
N ARG A 13 -22.07 5.94 -25.27
CA ARG A 13 -21.65 4.55 -25.46
C ARG A 13 -20.57 4.13 -24.47
N VAL A 14 -19.51 4.92 -24.29
CA VAL A 14 -18.39 4.61 -23.39
C VAL A 14 -18.88 4.53 -21.94
N VAL A 15 -19.72 5.48 -21.52
CA VAL A 15 -20.34 5.46 -20.19
C VAL A 15 -21.24 4.23 -20.04
N GLY A 16 -22.03 3.88 -21.05
CA GLY A 16 -22.86 2.69 -21.05
C GLY A 16 -22.07 1.37 -20.94
N GLU A 17 -20.96 1.23 -21.68
CA GLU A 17 -20.06 0.07 -21.60
C GLU A 17 -19.42 -0.04 -20.20
N HIS A 18 -19.02 1.10 -19.62
CA HIS A 18 -18.46 1.14 -18.27
C HIS A 18 -19.49 0.77 -17.20
N LEU A 19 -20.72 1.30 -17.32
CA LEU A 19 -21.86 1.00 -16.45
C LEU A 19 -22.27 -0.47 -16.53
N ALA A 20 -22.27 -1.07 -17.72
CA ALA A 20 -22.57 -2.49 -17.89
C ALA A 20 -21.57 -3.40 -17.15
N THR A 21 -20.34 -2.92 -16.94
CA THR A 21 -19.28 -3.67 -16.27
C THR A 21 -19.25 -3.43 -14.75
N HIS A 22 -19.51 -2.19 -14.30
CA HIS A 22 -19.29 -1.78 -12.90
C HIS A 22 -20.57 -1.36 -12.14
N GLY A 23 -21.72 -1.31 -12.82
CA GLY A 23 -23.00 -0.88 -12.24
C GLY A 23 -23.15 0.64 -12.03
N TYR A 24 -22.04 1.39 -11.99
CA TYR A 24 -22.03 2.84 -11.86
C TYR A 24 -20.80 3.46 -12.51
N LEU A 25 -20.87 4.76 -12.80
CA LEU A 25 -19.73 5.58 -13.21
C LEU A 25 -19.65 6.79 -12.28
N GLU A 26 -18.49 7.00 -11.69
CA GLU A 26 -18.22 8.07 -10.75
C GLU A 26 -16.93 8.80 -11.16
N ILE A 27 -17.00 10.09 -11.41
CA ILE A 27 -15.84 10.97 -11.57
C ILE A 27 -15.74 11.82 -10.32
N ARG A 28 -14.66 11.63 -9.56
CA ARG A 28 -14.40 12.36 -8.31
C ARG A 28 -13.17 13.25 -8.46
N ARG A 29 -13.26 14.46 -7.93
CA ARG A 29 -12.15 15.40 -7.81
C ARG A 29 -11.67 15.43 -6.37
N VAL A 30 -10.38 15.14 -6.15
CA VAL A 30 -9.72 15.30 -4.85
C VAL A 30 -8.48 16.14 -5.08
N ALA A 31 -8.48 17.37 -4.53
CA ALA A 31 -7.49 18.40 -4.85
C ALA A 31 -7.33 18.58 -6.37
N GLU A 32 -6.12 18.34 -6.90
CA GLU A 32 -5.74 18.45 -8.32
C GLU A 32 -5.78 17.10 -9.06
N ALA A 33 -6.37 16.07 -8.46
CA ALA A 33 -6.48 14.75 -9.06
C ALA A 33 -7.94 14.41 -9.41
N LEU A 34 -8.10 13.67 -10.52
CA LEU A 34 -9.37 13.07 -10.91
C LEU A 34 -9.31 11.56 -10.73
N PHE A 35 -10.40 11.01 -10.23
CA PHE A 35 -10.59 9.59 -10.02
C PHE A 35 -11.82 9.13 -10.80
N LEU A 36 -11.74 7.97 -11.44
CA LEU A 36 -12.85 7.30 -12.11
C LEU A 36 -13.16 6.01 -11.35
N ASN A 37 -14.37 5.87 -10.79
CA ASN A 37 -14.76 4.82 -9.85
C ASN A 37 -13.69 4.60 -8.76
N GLY A 38 -13.18 5.74 -8.27
CA GLY A 38 -12.10 5.88 -7.31
C GLY A 38 -10.74 5.27 -7.66
N ARG A 39 -10.49 4.92 -8.93
CA ARG A 39 -9.13 4.76 -9.46
C ARG A 39 -8.62 6.12 -9.93
N LYS A 40 -7.46 6.54 -9.44
CA LYS A 40 -6.82 7.78 -9.90
C LYS A 40 -6.50 7.66 -11.39
N MET A 41 -6.98 8.59 -12.18
CA MET A 41 -6.68 8.61 -13.61
C MET A 41 -5.24 9.11 -13.82
N GLN A 42 -4.46 8.36 -14.59
CA GLN A 42 -3.08 8.73 -14.91
C GLN A 42 -3.04 9.81 -15.99
N GLN A 43 -2.29 10.87 -15.74
CA GLN A 43 -2.06 11.93 -16.72
C GLN A 43 -0.80 11.62 -17.51
N ASP A 44 -0.93 11.53 -18.83
CA ASP A 44 0.17 11.41 -19.79
C ASP A 44 0.11 12.59 -20.78
N LEU A 45 1.11 12.68 -21.67
CA LEU A 45 1.20 13.76 -22.65
C LEU A 45 0.01 13.77 -23.63
N ASP A 46 -0.60 12.60 -23.90
CA ASP A 46 -1.67 12.45 -24.88
C ASP A 46 -3.04 12.88 -24.33
N ASN A 47 -3.21 12.82 -23.00
CA ASN A 47 -4.48 13.12 -22.34
C ASN A 47 -4.45 14.39 -21.47
N TYR A 48 -3.28 14.98 -21.19
CA TYR A 48 -3.08 16.12 -20.29
C TYR A 48 -4.07 17.28 -20.50
N ALA A 49 -4.26 17.72 -21.75
CA ALA A 49 -5.14 18.84 -22.07
C ALA A 49 -6.62 18.54 -21.76
N ALA A 50 -7.09 17.33 -22.09
CA ALA A 50 -8.46 16.91 -21.80
C ALA A 50 -8.70 16.80 -20.29
N PHE A 51 -7.73 16.25 -19.55
CA PHE A 51 -7.74 16.19 -18.09
C PHE A 51 -7.80 17.57 -17.45
N GLY A 52 -6.95 18.50 -17.90
CA GLY A 52 -6.95 19.89 -17.43
C GLY A 52 -8.29 20.60 -17.66
N HIS A 53 -8.94 20.34 -18.80
CA HIS A 53 -10.27 20.90 -19.08
C HIS A 53 -11.36 20.34 -18.15
N VAL A 54 -11.37 19.02 -17.91
CA VAL A 54 -12.34 18.40 -16.99
C VAL A 54 -12.11 18.88 -15.57
N LEU A 55 -10.86 18.81 -15.08
CA LEU A 55 -10.48 19.24 -13.74
C LEU A 55 -10.82 20.72 -13.52
N GLY A 56 -10.41 21.59 -14.45
CA GLY A 56 -10.72 23.01 -14.37
C GLY A 56 -12.21 23.31 -14.43
N THR A 57 -13.00 22.52 -15.17
CA THR A 57 -14.46 22.67 -15.21
C THR A 57 -15.07 22.31 -13.86
N LEU A 58 -14.72 21.16 -13.29
CA LEU A 58 -15.21 20.73 -11.97
C LEU A 58 -14.84 21.74 -10.89
N THR A 59 -13.59 22.21 -10.88
CA THR A 59 -13.11 23.26 -9.96
C THR A 59 -13.92 24.56 -10.09
N ARG A 60 -14.12 25.09 -11.30
CA ARG A 60 -14.90 26.33 -11.51
C ARG A 60 -16.38 26.19 -11.15
N THR A 61 -16.92 24.98 -11.17
CA THR A 61 -18.30 24.70 -10.76
C THR A 61 -18.43 24.29 -9.29
N GLY A 62 -17.32 24.20 -8.55
CA GLY A 62 -17.30 23.73 -7.17
C GLY A 62 -17.64 22.25 -7.00
N LEU A 63 -17.68 21.46 -8.08
CA LEU A 63 -18.06 20.04 -8.03
C LEU A 63 -16.91 19.18 -7.48
N GLY A 64 -17.24 18.30 -6.55
CA GLY A 64 -16.38 17.23 -6.04
C GLY A 64 -16.68 15.87 -6.66
N LEU A 65 -17.92 15.67 -7.12
CA LEU A 65 -18.42 14.40 -7.64
C LEU A 65 -19.37 14.61 -8.81
N VAL A 66 -19.24 13.76 -9.83
CA VAL A 66 -20.25 13.52 -10.86
C VAL A 66 -20.47 12.02 -10.97
N ARG A 67 -21.70 11.56 -10.76
CA ARG A 67 -22.04 10.13 -10.78
C ARG A 67 -23.20 9.85 -11.73
N CYS A 68 -23.15 8.68 -12.38
CA CYS A 68 -24.22 8.12 -13.19
C CYS A 68 -24.44 6.67 -12.74
N ASP A 69 -25.67 6.29 -12.43
CA ASP A 69 -26.04 4.89 -12.15
C ASP A 69 -26.74 4.24 -13.37
N GLU A 70 -27.21 5.07 -14.30
CA GLU A 70 -27.80 4.68 -15.58
C GLU A 70 -27.17 5.51 -16.71
N PRO A 71 -27.07 4.99 -17.94
CA PRO A 71 -26.43 5.70 -19.04
C PRO A 71 -27.24 6.94 -19.45
N PRO A 72 -26.67 8.16 -19.33
CA PRO A 72 -27.36 9.37 -19.78
C PRO A 72 -27.43 9.43 -21.30
N ASP A 73 -28.55 9.89 -21.83
CA ASP A 73 -28.70 10.08 -23.28
C ASP A 73 -27.98 11.34 -23.77
N GLU A 74 -27.88 11.49 -25.10
CA GLU A 74 -27.22 12.65 -25.70
C GLU A 74 -27.88 13.99 -25.32
N GLY A 75 -29.19 13.99 -25.00
CA GLY A 75 -29.94 15.16 -24.58
C GLY A 75 -29.53 15.61 -23.17
N GLU A 76 -29.47 14.68 -22.22
CA GLU A 76 -29.02 14.93 -20.86
C GLU A 76 -27.54 15.35 -20.81
N TRP A 77 -26.66 14.69 -21.57
CA TRP A 77 -25.26 15.12 -21.65
C TRP A 77 -25.13 16.54 -22.19
N ARG A 78 -25.87 16.88 -23.26
CA ARG A 78 -25.86 18.23 -23.82
C ARG A 78 -26.34 19.26 -22.80
N ALA A 79 -27.42 18.96 -22.10
CA ALA A 79 -28.00 19.83 -21.07
C ALA A 79 -27.04 20.01 -19.88
N PHE A 80 -26.38 18.92 -19.43
CA PHE A 80 -25.44 18.92 -18.32
C PHE A 80 -24.16 19.70 -18.65
N LEU A 81 -23.52 19.40 -19.78
CA LEU A 81 -22.28 20.06 -20.19
C LEU A 81 -22.50 21.56 -20.45
N SER A 82 -23.63 21.93 -21.08
CA SER A 82 -24.01 23.33 -21.26
C SER A 82 -24.20 24.05 -19.92
N LEU A 83 -24.78 23.37 -18.93
CA LEU A 83 -24.95 23.90 -17.59
C LEU A 83 -23.60 24.13 -16.89
N LEU A 84 -22.69 23.16 -16.94
CA LEU A 84 -21.35 23.30 -16.34
C LEU A 84 -20.58 24.49 -16.92
N VAL A 85 -20.65 24.70 -18.24
CA VAL A 85 -20.04 25.87 -18.89
C VAL A 85 -20.69 27.17 -18.41
N SER A 86 -22.02 27.22 -18.32
CA SER A 86 -22.73 28.43 -17.87
C SER A 86 -22.41 28.80 -16.42
N VAL A 87 -22.33 27.81 -15.52
CA VAL A 87 -22.01 28.03 -14.10
C VAL A 87 -20.52 28.35 -13.94
N GLY A 88 -19.64 27.63 -14.63
CA GLY A 88 -18.20 27.84 -14.56
C GLY A 88 -17.75 29.22 -15.06
N ASN A 89 -18.52 29.85 -15.95
CA ASN A 89 -18.26 31.21 -16.43
C ASN A 89 -18.79 32.32 -15.50
N SER A 90 -19.53 31.99 -14.44
CA SER A 90 -20.10 32.98 -13.51
C SER A 90 -19.07 33.63 -12.57
N GLY A 91 -17.86 33.07 -12.47
CA GLY A 91 -16.74 33.65 -11.72
C GLY A 91 -16.82 33.58 -10.18
N SER A 92 -17.96 33.15 -9.62
CA SER A 92 -18.14 32.97 -8.17
C SER A 92 -18.35 31.49 -7.81
N LEU A 93 -17.60 31.01 -6.81
CA LEU A 93 -17.72 29.66 -6.26
C LEU A 93 -18.81 29.54 -5.19
N ASP A 94 -19.29 30.67 -4.64
CA ASP A 94 -20.34 30.67 -3.62
C ASP A 94 -21.60 30.01 -4.17
N HIS A 95 -22.10 28.97 -3.50
CA HIS A 95 -23.29 28.20 -3.95
C HIS A 95 -23.22 27.68 -5.41
N ALA A 96 -22.02 27.50 -5.98
CA ALA A 96 -21.88 27.05 -7.37
C ALA A 96 -22.50 25.66 -7.60
N VAL A 97 -22.31 24.75 -6.65
CA VAL A 97 -22.91 23.40 -6.68
C VAL A 97 -24.43 23.47 -6.65
N ASP A 98 -25.01 24.33 -5.81
CA ASP A 98 -26.47 24.50 -5.72
C ASP A 98 -27.04 25.07 -7.03
N ARG A 99 -26.33 25.98 -7.69
CA ARG A 99 -26.71 26.46 -9.03
C ARG A 99 -26.69 25.35 -10.07
N VAL A 100 -25.72 24.43 -10.00
CA VAL A 100 -25.71 23.24 -10.85
C VAL A 100 -26.92 22.35 -10.52
N ARG A 101 -27.18 22.02 -9.26
CA ARG A 101 -28.33 21.18 -8.84
C ARG A 101 -29.67 21.77 -9.29
N VAL A 102 -29.90 23.07 -9.06
CA VAL A 102 -31.11 23.78 -9.50
C VAL A 102 -31.20 23.81 -11.04
N GLY A 103 -30.06 24.01 -11.71
CA GLY A 103 -29.98 24.00 -13.17
C GLY A 103 -30.28 22.62 -13.79
N MET A 104 -29.91 21.54 -13.10
CA MET A 104 -30.20 20.16 -13.49
C MET A 104 -31.69 19.85 -13.34
N ALA A 105 -32.29 20.23 -12.19
CA ALA A 105 -33.72 20.07 -11.95
C ALA A 105 -34.58 20.80 -13.01
N LYS A 106 -34.22 22.06 -13.35
CA LYS A 106 -34.89 22.85 -14.40
C LYS A 106 -34.78 22.25 -15.81
N ARG A 107 -33.74 21.46 -16.07
CA ARG A 107 -33.48 20.82 -17.37
C ARG A 107 -33.90 19.34 -17.38
N PHE A 108 -34.55 18.87 -16.32
CA PHE A 108 -34.97 17.48 -16.15
C PHE A 108 -33.84 16.45 -16.34
N ILE A 109 -32.63 16.79 -15.90
CA ILE A 109 -31.48 15.86 -15.90
C ILE A 109 -31.65 14.93 -14.71
N LYS A 110 -31.85 13.63 -14.95
CA LYS A 110 -32.19 12.63 -13.93
C LYS A 110 -31.11 11.56 -13.74
N ARG A 111 -30.40 11.17 -14.81
CA ARG A 111 -29.40 10.07 -14.75
C ARG A 111 -27.99 10.52 -14.36
N ILE A 112 -27.83 11.80 -14.04
CA ILE A 112 -26.57 12.38 -13.56
C ILE A 112 -26.83 12.97 -12.18
N SER A 113 -25.98 12.65 -11.21
CA SER A 113 -25.98 13.24 -9.87
C SER A 113 -24.65 13.95 -9.60
N VAL A 114 -24.68 14.99 -8.76
CA VAL A 114 -23.51 15.80 -8.44
C VAL A 114 -23.47 16.18 -6.96
N SER A 115 -22.27 16.28 -6.40
CA SER A 115 -22.08 16.78 -5.04
C SER A 115 -20.86 17.70 -4.90
N ALA A 116 -20.88 18.51 -3.83
CA ALA A 116 -19.74 19.30 -3.40
C ALA A 116 -18.65 18.38 -2.82
N PRO A 117 -17.37 18.82 -2.79
CA PRO A 117 -16.34 18.11 -2.05
C PRO A 117 -16.76 17.92 -0.59
N GLY A 118 -16.83 16.67 -0.12
CA GLY A 118 -17.19 16.33 1.25
C GLY A 118 -18.69 16.25 1.56
N GLU A 119 -19.60 16.58 0.63
CA GLU A 119 -21.05 16.36 0.79
C GLU A 119 -21.47 15.00 0.21
N GLY A 120 -22.12 14.19 1.05
CA GLY A 120 -22.59 12.84 0.75
C GLY A 120 -21.68 11.81 1.40
N ASP A 121 -22.29 10.86 2.13
CA ASP A 121 -21.59 9.77 2.81
C ASP A 121 -20.50 9.20 1.90
N VAL A 122 -19.30 9.29 2.44
CA VAL A 122 -18.09 8.83 1.79
C VAL A 122 -18.11 7.31 1.82
N GLU A 123 -18.69 6.68 0.79
CA GLU A 123 -18.07 5.46 0.30
C GLU A 123 -16.93 5.92 -0.62
N LEU A 124 -15.72 5.99 -0.02
CA LEU A 124 -14.45 5.84 -0.75
C LEU A 124 -14.60 4.67 -1.73
N PRO A 125 -13.94 4.68 -2.92
CA PRO A 125 -13.96 3.55 -3.87
C PRO A 125 -13.94 2.25 -3.10
N ASP A 126 -15.05 1.51 -3.16
CA ASP A 126 -15.42 0.45 -2.22
C ASP A 126 -14.19 0.01 -1.41
N GLU A 127 -13.97 0.67 -0.26
CA GLU A 127 -12.72 0.53 0.50
C GLU A 127 -12.54 -0.96 0.82
N LYS A 128 -13.67 -1.64 1.00
CA LYS A 128 -13.80 -3.09 1.08
C LYS A 128 -13.37 -3.81 -0.20
N ALA A 129 -13.72 -3.37 -1.41
CA ALA A 129 -13.22 -3.95 -2.67
C ALA A 129 -11.71 -3.74 -2.91
N LEU A 130 -11.16 -2.55 -2.61
CA LEU A 130 -9.72 -2.31 -2.70
C LEU A 130 -8.96 -3.17 -1.67
N ARG A 131 -9.46 -3.22 -0.43
CA ARG A 131 -8.95 -4.10 0.63
C ARG A 131 -9.09 -5.57 0.26
N GLU A 132 -10.21 -5.98 -0.32
CA GLU A 132 -10.46 -7.35 -0.76
C GLU A 132 -9.51 -7.74 -1.90
N THR A 133 -9.26 -6.83 -2.83
CA THR A 133 -8.28 -7.03 -3.90
C THR A 133 -6.86 -7.18 -3.33
N ALA A 134 -6.49 -6.32 -2.38
CA ALA A 134 -5.19 -6.39 -1.69
C ALA A 134 -5.06 -7.69 -0.87
N ARG A 135 -6.12 -8.11 -0.16
CA ARG A 135 -6.18 -9.38 0.59
C ARG A 135 -6.04 -10.59 -0.33
N ARG A 136 -6.77 -10.62 -1.45
CA ARG A 136 -6.67 -11.69 -2.45
C ARG A 136 -5.28 -11.77 -3.06
N THR A 137 -4.73 -10.62 -3.45
CA THR A 137 -3.37 -10.54 -4.00
C THR A 137 -2.37 -11.11 -3.00
N TYR A 138 -2.43 -10.67 -1.75
CA TYR A 138 -1.56 -11.15 -0.69
C TYR A 138 -1.68 -12.66 -0.46
N ALA A 139 -2.91 -13.18 -0.34
CA ALA A 139 -3.16 -14.61 -0.14
C ALA A 139 -2.62 -15.46 -1.31
N GLN A 140 -2.84 -15.01 -2.55
CA GLN A 140 -2.31 -15.67 -3.74
C GLN A 140 -0.78 -15.66 -3.76
N SER A 141 -0.14 -14.53 -3.40
CA SER A 141 1.31 -14.43 -3.31
C SER A 141 1.90 -15.39 -2.27
N VAL A 142 1.25 -15.54 -1.11
CA VAL A 142 1.68 -16.51 -0.08
C VAL A 142 1.57 -17.95 -0.61
N ALA A 143 0.47 -18.30 -1.28
CA ALA A 143 0.25 -19.64 -1.83
C ALA A 143 1.30 -20.00 -2.89
N VAL A 144 1.58 -19.10 -3.82
CA VAL A 144 2.59 -19.29 -4.88
C VAL A 144 4.00 -19.37 -4.29
N THR A 145 4.32 -18.54 -3.29
CA THR A 145 5.62 -18.58 -2.61
C THR A 145 5.82 -19.91 -1.89
N ARG A 146 4.78 -20.44 -1.23
CA ARG A 146 4.82 -21.77 -0.61
C ARG A 146 5.12 -22.85 -1.64
N GLU A 147 4.44 -22.83 -2.77
CA GLU A 147 4.64 -23.81 -3.84
C GLU A 147 6.09 -23.78 -4.35
N LEU A 148 6.65 -22.59 -4.57
CA LEU A 148 8.04 -22.41 -5.00
C LEU A 148 9.04 -22.98 -3.99
N PHE A 149 8.94 -22.62 -2.72
CA PHE A 149 9.86 -23.10 -1.69
C PHE A 149 9.74 -24.61 -1.47
N SER A 150 8.51 -25.15 -1.48
CA SER A 150 8.24 -26.58 -1.32
C SER A 150 8.72 -27.39 -2.52
N GLY A 151 8.47 -26.92 -3.74
CA GLY A 151 8.92 -27.55 -4.99
C GLY A 151 10.45 -27.60 -5.08
N THR A 152 11.11 -26.49 -4.73
CA THR A 152 12.57 -26.39 -4.69
C THR A 152 13.17 -27.39 -3.70
N ARG A 153 12.60 -27.53 -2.50
CA ARG A 153 13.03 -28.53 -1.51
C ARG A 153 12.90 -29.97 -2.01
N MET A 154 11.90 -30.25 -2.84
CA MET A 154 11.66 -31.57 -3.44
C MET A 154 12.42 -31.80 -4.76
N GLY A 155 13.22 -30.84 -5.23
CA GLY A 155 13.92 -30.92 -6.52
C GLY A 155 12.97 -30.95 -7.73
N ARG A 156 11.75 -30.42 -7.61
CA ARG A 156 10.77 -30.33 -8.69
C ARG A 156 10.91 -29.02 -9.46
N THR A 157 10.42 -28.99 -10.70
CA THR A 157 10.27 -27.76 -11.48
C THR A 157 9.30 -26.80 -10.78
N SER A 158 9.78 -25.63 -10.39
CA SER A 158 8.98 -24.59 -9.72
C SER A 158 8.13 -23.83 -10.74
N ASN A 159 6.88 -23.47 -10.38
CA ASN A 159 6.00 -22.63 -11.18
C ASN A 159 6.47 -21.15 -11.17
N LEU A 160 7.56 -20.85 -11.89
CA LEU A 160 8.13 -19.51 -11.94
C LEU A 160 7.18 -18.50 -12.61
N GLU A 161 6.36 -18.91 -13.57
CA GLU A 161 5.39 -18.00 -14.20
C GLU A 161 4.34 -17.52 -13.20
N GLY A 162 3.80 -18.42 -12.36
CA GLY A 162 2.89 -18.01 -11.27
C GLY A 162 3.55 -17.04 -10.28
N VAL A 163 4.85 -17.20 -10.02
CA VAL A 163 5.63 -16.28 -9.15
C VAL A 163 5.77 -14.91 -9.81
N LYS A 164 6.07 -14.88 -11.11
CA LYS A 164 6.16 -13.65 -11.89
C LYS A 164 4.83 -12.89 -11.91
N GLU A 165 3.71 -13.58 -12.09
CA GLU A 165 2.37 -13.00 -12.04
C GLU A 165 2.02 -12.46 -10.65
N ALA A 166 2.26 -13.25 -9.59
CA ALA A 166 2.02 -12.82 -8.22
C ALA A 166 2.85 -11.58 -7.86
N LEU A 167 4.11 -11.55 -8.30
CA LEU A 167 4.99 -10.40 -8.12
C LEU A 167 4.50 -9.18 -8.91
N GLN A 168 4.06 -9.36 -10.15
CA GLN A 168 3.51 -8.28 -10.96
C GLN A 168 2.31 -7.64 -10.25
N ASN A 169 1.42 -8.46 -9.69
CA ASN A 169 0.29 -7.98 -8.90
C ASN A 169 0.72 -7.23 -7.63
N ILE A 170 1.75 -7.71 -6.91
CA ILE A 170 2.31 -6.96 -5.76
C ILE A 170 2.83 -5.60 -6.21
N VAL A 171 3.65 -5.56 -7.27
CA VAL A 171 4.24 -4.31 -7.78
C VAL A 171 3.14 -3.34 -8.21
N ASP A 172 2.12 -3.81 -8.93
CA ASP A 172 0.98 -2.99 -9.36
C ASP A 172 0.21 -2.43 -8.18
N GLN A 173 -0.13 -3.26 -7.20
CA GLN A 173 -0.82 -2.81 -6.00
C GLN A 173 0.00 -1.81 -5.17
N VAL A 174 1.33 -2.00 -5.04
CA VAL A 174 2.20 -1.01 -4.37
C VAL A 174 2.33 0.28 -5.18
N LEU A 175 2.30 0.20 -6.52
CA LEU A 175 2.31 1.37 -7.40
C LEU A 175 0.99 2.16 -7.29
N ASP A 176 -0.14 1.47 -7.21
CA ASP A 176 -1.48 2.05 -7.17
C ASP A 176 -1.89 2.53 -5.78
N ASN A 177 -1.51 1.81 -4.71
CA ASN A 177 -1.86 2.13 -3.33
C ASN A 177 -0.81 1.62 -2.32
N GLN A 178 0.18 2.47 -2.02
CA GLN A 178 1.29 2.13 -1.09
C GLN A 178 0.80 1.70 0.30
N SER A 179 -0.31 2.28 0.77
CA SER A 179 -0.78 2.12 2.15
C SER A 179 -1.47 0.78 2.38
N SER A 180 -2.23 0.27 1.39
CA SER A 180 -3.09 -0.90 1.58
C SER A 180 -2.33 -2.21 1.71
N LEU A 181 -1.36 -2.49 0.83
CA LEU A 181 -0.59 -3.75 0.94
C LEU A 181 0.42 -3.72 2.09
N ALA A 182 1.09 -2.59 2.34
CA ALA A 182 2.02 -2.47 3.45
C ALA A 182 1.31 -2.58 4.81
N GLY A 183 0.06 -2.11 4.91
CA GLY A 183 -0.78 -2.32 6.09
C GLY A 183 -1.24 -3.77 6.27
N LEU A 184 -1.47 -4.53 5.19
CA LEU A 184 -1.81 -5.95 5.32
C LEU A 184 -0.62 -6.79 5.83
N SER A 185 0.62 -6.41 5.47
CA SER A 185 1.82 -7.11 5.97
C SER A 185 2.07 -6.91 7.47
N THR A 186 1.45 -5.92 8.12
CA THR A 186 1.54 -5.72 9.59
C THR A 186 0.49 -6.51 10.38
N LEU A 187 -0.45 -7.19 9.70
CA LEU A 187 -1.51 -7.99 10.35
C LEU A 187 -1.01 -9.38 10.77
N LYS A 188 -1.44 -9.81 11.97
CA LYS A 188 -0.94 -11.02 12.64
C LYS A 188 -1.73 -12.31 12.35
N ASP A 189 -2.90 -12.23 11.72
CA ASP A 189 -3.94 -13.28 11.81
C ASP A 189 -3.87 -14.42 10.78
N TRP A 190 -2.68 -14.90 10.41
CA TRP A 190 -2.54 -16.02 9.46
C TRP A 190 -1.51 -17.07 9.90
N ASP A 191 -1.86 -18.35 9.78
CA ASP A 191 -1.21 -19.51 10.43
C ASP A 191 0.11 -20.00 9.79
N GLU A 192 0.74 -19.23 8.89
CA GLU A 192 1.92 -19.67 8.14
C GLU A 192 3.05 -18.64 8.12
N TYR A 193 3.96 -18.78 9.08
CA TYR A 193 4.98 -17.77 9.38
C TYR A 193 6.01 -17.54 8.25
N SER A 194 6.66 -18.59 7.73
CA SER A 194 7.84 -18.43 6.87
C SER A 194 7.52 -17.92 5.45
N PHE A 195 6.41 -18.34 4.85
CA PHE A 195 6.03 -17.87 3.51
C PHE A 195 5.46 -16.46 3.55
N ARG A 196 4.74 -16.12 4.63
CA ARG A 196 4.28 -14.76 4.90
C ARG A 196 5.46 -13.79 5.04
N HIS A 197 6.49 -14.21 5.78
CA HIS A 197 7.70 -13.41 5.97
C HIS A 197 8.32 -13.00 4.62
N ALA A 198 8.52 -13.95 3.70
CA ALA A 198 9.06 -13.65 2.38
C ALA A 198 8.17 -12.68 1.57
N VAL A 199 6.85 -12.84 1.63
CA VAL A 199 5.91 -11.93 0.96
C VAL A 199 5.93 -10.53 1.59
N ASN A 200 5.98 -10.42 2.91
CA ASN A 200 6.08 -9.14 3.63
C ASN A 200 7.38 -8.42 3.29
N VAL A 201 8.51 -9.12 3.33
CA VAL A 201 9.82 -8.57 2.95
C VAL A 201 9.80 -8.10 1.50
N CYS A 202 9.15 -8.82 0.60
CA CYS A 202 8.92 -8.38 -0.77
C CYS A 202 8.10 -7.08 -0.84
N ILE A 203 6.95 -7.01 -0.17
CA ILE A 203 6.08 -5.82 -0.15
C ILE A 203 6.83 -4.60 0.39
N PHE A 204 7.50 -4.73 1.55
CA PHE A 204 8.28 -3.64 2.13
C PHE A 204 9.44 -3.23 1.22
N SER A 205 10.14 -4.19 0.62
CA SER A 205 11.25 -3.90 -0.30
C SER A 205 10.79 -3.13 -1.52
N VAL A 206 9.68 -3.54 -2.16
CA VAL A 206 9.10 -2.84 -3.32
C VAL A 206 8.63 -1.43 -2.92
N ALA A 207 7.97 -1.29 -1.77
CA ALA A 207 7.51 0.02 -1.29
C ALA A 207 8.68 0.97 -0.99
N VAL A 208 9.74 0.48 -0.36
CA VAL A 208 10.99 1.24 -0.13
C VAL A 208 11.68 1.58 -1.45
N GLY A 209 11.78 0.62 -2.38
CA GLY A 209 12.34 0.84 -3.71
C GLY A 209 11.59 1.94 -4.47
N LYS A 210 10.25 1.93 -4.40
CA LYS A 210 9.40 2.95 -5.01
C LYS A 210 9.66 4.31 -4.38
N ARG A 211 9.78 4.35 -3.05
CA ARG A 211 10.10 5.57 -2.30
C ARG A 211 11.48 6.14 -2.66
N LEU A 212 12.44 5.29 -2.96
CA LEU A 212 13.79 5.65 -3.42
C LEU A 212 13.85 6.00 -4.92
N GLY A 213 12.73 5.96 -5.64
CA GLY A 213 12.65 6.35 -7.05
C GLY A 213 13.09 5.27 -8.04
N LEU A 214 13.04 3.99 -7.66
CA LEU A 214 13.24 2.90 -8.62
C LEU A 214 12.08 2.86 -9.63
N ASP A 215 12.43 2.69 -10.91
CA ASP A 215 11.45 2.47 -11.97
C ASP A 215 10.77 1.09 -11.85
N ARG A 216 9.66 0.92 -12.56
CA ARG A 216 8.84 -0.30 -12.53
C ARG A 216 9.65 -1.58 -12.82
N SER A 217 10.60 -1.53 -13.76
CA SER A 217 11.44 -2.69 -14.10
C SER A 217 12.35 -3.07 -12.94
N ARG A 218 12.96 -2.09 -12.28
CA ARG A 218 13.82 -2.31 -11.11
C ARG A 218 13.03 -2.72 -9.87
N LEU A 219 11.79 -2.24 -9.72
CA LEU A 219 10.88 -2.70 -8.66
C LEU A 219 10.54 -4.17 -8.82
N TYR A 220 10.32 -4.61 -10.06
CA TYR A 220 10.13 -6.02 -10.36
C TYR A 220 11.36 -6.85 -10.01
N ASP A 221 12.56 -6.45 -10.47
CA ASP A 221 13.80 -7.16 -10.11
C ASP A 221 14.02 -7.20 -8.59
N LEU A 222 13.71 -6.11 -7.88
CA LEU A 222 13.84 -6.01 -6.44
C LEU A 222 12.86 -6.94 -5.72
N GLY A 223 11.59 -6.96 -6.15
CA GLY A 223 10.60 -7.85 -5.55
C GLY A 223 10.93 -9.32 -5.80
N MET A 224 11.42 -9.69 -6.99
CA MET A 224 11.90 -11.05 -7.26
C MET A 224 13.08 -11.41 -6.37
N ALA A 225 14.05 -10.50 -6.21
CA ALA A 225 15.19 -10.69 -5.32
C ALA A 225 14.74 -10.82 -3.85
N ALA A 226 13.77 -10.02 -3.42
CA ALA A 226 13.23 -10.00 -2.07
C ALA A 226 12.33 -11.22 -1.76
N LEU A 227 11.73 -11.85 -2.75
CA LEU A 227 10.93 -13.07 -2.55
C LEU A 227 11.82 -14.31 -2.44
N LEU A 228 12.95 -14.32 -3.15
CA LEU A 228 13.88 -15.45 -3.22
C LEU A 228 15.07 -15.32 -2.27
N TYR A 229 15.19 -14.22 -1.53
CA TYR A 229 16.37 -13.91 -0.72
C TYR A 229 16.75 -15.06 0.22
N ASP A 230 15.75 -15.71 0.81
CA ASP A 230 15.94 -16.76 1.81
C ASP A 230 15.68 -18.17 1.26
N ILE A 231 15.67 -18.35 -0.07
CA ILE A 231 15.41 -19.66 -0.70
C ILE A 231 16.40 -20.75 -0.26
N GLY A 232 17.60 -20.35 0.17
CA GLY A 232 18.61 -21.26 0.69
C GLY A 232 18.20 -21.98 1.97
N MET A 233 17.22 -21.46 2.72
CA MET A 233 16.68 -22.14 3.91
C MET A 233 16.07 -23.49 3.57
N SER A 234 15.64 -23.69 2.32
CA SER A 234 15.20 -25.01 1.83
C SER A 234 16.28 -26.10 1.87
N ARG A 235 17.55 -25.69 1.96
CA ARG A 235 18.73 -26.58 2.02
C ARG A 235 19.27 -26.77 3.43
N VAL A 236 18.79 -26.00 4.41
CA VAL A 236 19.21 -26.12 5.82
C VAL A 236 18.44 -27.28 6.48
N PRO A 237 19.09 -28.13 7.30
CA PRO A 237 18.40 -29.23 7.97
C PRO A 237 17.27 -28.75 8.89
N PRO A 238 16.06 -29.35 8.85
CA PRO A 238 14.94 -28.93 9.69
C PRO A 238 15.25 -28.93 11.19
N GLN A 239 16.11 -29.84 11.65
CA GLN A 239 16.52 -29.92 13.06
C GLN A 239 17.29 -28.67 13.52
N VAL A 240 17.95 -27.97 12.60
CA VAL A 240 18.66 -26.71 12.86
C VAL A 240 17.68 -25.53 12.82
N ILE A 241 16.75 -25.53 11.85
CA ILE A 241 15.72 -24.49 11.69
C ILE A 241 14.77 -24.46 12.90
N ASP A 242 14.28 -25.63 13.32
CA ASP A 242 13.24 -25.78 14.35
C ASP A 242 13.82 -25.84 15.78
N LYS A 243 15.14 -25.65 15.94
CA LYS A 243 15.81 -25.78 17.23
C LYS A 243 15.30 -24.75 18.23
N LYS A 244 14.77 -25.24 19.35
CA LYS A 244 14.39 -24.41 20.51
C LYS A 244 15.62 -24.16 21.38
N GLY A 245 16.22 -22.97 21.24
CA GLY A 245 17.36 -22.53 22.05
C GLY A 245 18.53 -22.02 21.21
N ALA A 246 19.69 -21.82 21.84
CA ALA A 246 20.88 -21.35 21.13
C ALA A 246 21.42 -22.41 20.17
N LEU A 247 21.82 -21.98 18.97
CA LEU A 247 22.57 -22.80 18.02
C LEU A 247 24.01 -22.98 18.52
N SER A 248 24.54 -24.20 18.41
CA SER A 248 25.98 -24.46 18.52
C SER A 248 26.74 -23.82 17.36
N ALA A 249 28.08 -23.77 17.44
CA ALA A 249 28.90 -23.20 16.36
C ALA A 249 28.69 -23.90 15.01
N SER A 250 28.58 -25.23 14.99
CA SER A 250 28.33 -25.98 13.75
C SER A 250 26.92 -25.79 13.21
N GLU A 251 25.91 -25.73 14.08
CA GLU A 251 24.53 -25.42 13.66
C GLU A 251 24.41 -23.99 13.17
N ARG A 252 25.16 -23.04 13.77
CA ARG A 252 25.25 -21.66 13.30
C ARG A 252 25.85 -21.60 11.91
N GLU A 253 26.94 -22.31 11.66
CA GLU A 253 27.57 -22.39 10.33
C GLU A 253 26.61 -22.97 9.27
N GLN A 254 25.88 -24.04 9.62
CA GLN A 254 24.84 -24.61 8.74
C GLN A 254 23.67 -23.64 8.50
N MET A 255 23.29 -22.87 9.52
CA MET A 255 22.28 -21.82 9.37
C MET A 255 22.80 -20.73 8.42
N GLU A 256 23.96 -20.14 8.68
CA GLU A 256 24.53 -19.05 7.87
C GLU A 256 24.79 -19.46 6.41
N ALA A 257 24.97 -20.77 6.17
CA ALA A 257 25.13 -21.34 4.85
C ALA A 257 23.96 -21.11 3.89
N HIS A 258 22.76 -20.85 4.40
CA HIS A 258 21.60 -20.56 3.55
C HIS A 258 21.86 -19.40 2.57
N THR A 259 22.74 -18.45 2.92
CA THR A 259 23.06 -17.31 2.04
C THR A 259 23.71 -17.76 0.72
N TYR A 260 24.78 -18.56 0.78
CA TYR A 260 25.44 -19.06 -0.42
C TYR A 260 24.67 -20.23 -1.07
N LEU A 261 23.99 -21.06 -0.29
CA LEU A 261 23.10 -22.11 -0.81
C LEU A 261 21.91 -21.51 -1.56
N GLY A 262 21.40 -20.36 -1.10
CA GLY A 262 20.35 -19.59 -1.75
C GLY A 262 20.81 -19.01 -3.07
N ALA A 263 22.01 -18.42 -3.12
CA ALA A 263 22.61 -17.96 -4.37
C ALA A 263 22.80 -19.10 -5.39
N LEU A 264 23.26 -20.28 -4.95
CA LEU A 264 23.38 -21.46 -5.80
C LEU A 264 22.02 -21.97 -6.28
N THR A 265 21.02 -22.03 -5.39
CA THR A 265 19.68 -22.47 -5.73
C THR A 265 19.01 -21.51 -6.73
N ALA A 266 19.17 -20.20 -6.54
CA ALA A 266 18.70 -19.18 -7.49
C ALA A 266 19.44 -19.30 -8.85
N PHE A 267 20.72 -19.67 -8.83
CA PHE A 267 21.48 -19.98 -10.05
C PHE A 267 20.95 -21.23 -10.76
N ASP A 268 20.55 -22.28 -10.06
CA ASP A 268 19.94 -23.47 -10.68
C ASP A 268 18.57 -23.16 -11.29
N LEU A 269 17.80 -22.27 -10.66
CA LEU A 269 16.51 -21.80 -11.20
C LEU A 269 16.65 -20.97 -12.49
N ARG A 270 17.86 -20.53 -12.85
CA ARG A 270 18.10 -19.71 -14.05
C ARG A 270 17.73 -20.43 -15.34
N ASP A 271 17.90 -21.77 -15.36
CA ASP A 271 17.64 -22.60 -16.53
C ASP A 271 16.12 -22.73 -16.83
N PHE A 272 15.27 -22.21 -15.93
CA PHE A 272 13.82 -22.14 -16.06
C PHE A 272 13.28 -20.73 -16.41
N GLY A 273 14.15 -19.82 -16.89
CA GLY A 273 13.70 -18.64 -17.63
C GLY A 273 13.52 -17.34 -16.83
N GLY A 274 14.59 -16.82 -16.21
CA GLY A 274 14.69 -15.38 -15.93
C GLY A 274 14.68 -14.93 -14.46
N VAL A 275 15.24 -15.72 -13.54
CA VAL A 275 15.60 -15.19 -12.21
C VAL A 275 16.68 -14.12 -12.40
N PRO A 276 16.47 -12.85 -11.99
CA PRO A 276 17.46 -11.80 -12.18
C PRO A 276 18.76 -12.16 -11.45
N TYR A 277 19.92 -11.85 -12.05
CA TYR A 277 21.22 -11.98 -11.36
C TYR A 277 21.22 -11.30 -9.99
N ARG A 278 20.45 -10.22 -9.85
CA ARG A 278 20.25 -9.47 -8.61
C ARG A 278 19.65 -10.32 -7.48
N ALA A 279 18.83 -11.33 -7.78
CA ALA A 279 18.29 -12.25 -6.78
C ALA A 279 19.38 -13.15 -6.18
N MET A 280 20.33 -13.62 -7.00
CA MET A 280 21.48 -14.40 -6.52
C MET A 280 22.37 -13.54 -5.60
N VAL A 281 22.60 -12.28 -6.00
CA VAL A 281 23.36 -11.32 -5.19
C VAL A 281 22.65 -11.04 -3.86
N ALA A 282 21.35 -10.78 -3.89
CA ALA A 282 20.57 -10.53 -2.68
C ALA A 282 20.54 -11.75 -1.74
N ALA A 283 20.37 -12.96 -2.28
CA ALA A 283 20.40 -14.19 -1.48
C ALA A 283 21.74 -14.37 -0.75
N TYR A 284 22.85 -14.02 -1.39
CA TYR A 284 24.17 -14.05 -0.75
C TYR A 284 24.38 -12.92 0.27
N GLU A 285 23.85 -11.72 0.02
CA GLU A 285 24.22 -10.51 0.75
C GLU A 285 23.23 -10.03 1.81
N HIS A 286 22.01 -10.55 1.89
CA HIS A 286 20.93 -9.95 2.70
C HIS A 286 21.21 -9.93 4.22
N HIS A 287 22.17 -10.70 4.72
CA HIS A 287 22.64 -10.63 6.11
C HIS A 287 23.94 -9.85 6.29
N MET A 288 24.54 -9.34 5.22
CA MET A 288 25.68 -8.44 5.30
C MET A 288 25.24 -7.08 5.84
N LYS A 289 26.15 -6.44 6.56
CA LYS A 289 25.95 -5.11 7.14
C LYS A 289 26.91 -4.12 6.51
N VAL A 290 26.53 -2.84 6.46
CA VAL A 290 27.37 -1.79 5.87
C VAL A 290 28.65 -1.54 6.68
N ASP A 291 28.63 -1.88 7.97
CA ASP A 291 29.78 -1.83 8.89
C ASP A 291 30.63 -3.12 8.88
N GLY A 292 30.24 -4.14 8.10
CA GLY A 292 30.95 -5.41 8.01
C GLY A 292 30.70 -6.39 9.17
N SER A 293 29.80 -6.08 10.11
CA SER A 293 29.48 -6.96 11.25
C SER A 293 28.63 -8.19 10.90
N GLY A 294 28.00 -8.19 9.72
CA GLY A 294 27.12 -9.25 9.22
C GLY A 294 27.82 -10.48 8.64
N TYR A 295 27.03 -11.33 7.98
CA TYR A 295 27.49 -12.55 7.30
C TYR A 295 26.80 -12.71 5.93
N PRO A 296 27.37 -13.49 4.99
CA PRO A 296 28.71 -14.08 5.03
C PRO A 296 29.81 -13.00 4.91
N ARG A 297 31.03 -13.32 5.34
CA ARG A 297 32.16 -12.41 5.17
C ARG A 297 32.76 -12.58 3.78
N ALA A 298 32.74 -11.51 2.98
CA ALA A 298 33.39 -11.51 1.68
C ALA A 298 34.92 -11.49 1.83
N VAL A 299 35.62 -12.21 0.93
CA VAL A 299 37.11 -12.23 0.90
C VAL A 299 37.69 -10.84 0.69
N ARG A 300 36.98 -9.98 -0.05
CA ARG A 300 37.32 -8.57 -0.24
C ARG A 300 36.23 -7.68 0.35
N PRO A 301 36.58 -6.63 1.12
CA PRO A 301 35.61 -5.67 1.60
C PRO A 301 34.79 -5.11 0.43
N ARG A 302 33.46 -5.18 0.55
CA ARG A 302 32.53 -4.62 -0.43
C ARG A 302 31.30 -4.09 0.29
N THR A 303 30.71 -3.05 -0.27
CA THR A 303 29.38 -2.60 0.14
C THR A 303 28.33 -3.52 -0.49
N PRO A 304 27.36 -4.04 0.29
CA PRO A 304 26.27 -4.82 -0.28
C PRO A 304 25.47 -4.01 -1.30
N SER A 305 24.87 -4.69 -2.28
CA SER A 305 24.08 -4.03 -3.31
C SER A 305 22.92 -3.23 -2.70
N VAL A 306 22.42 -2.22 -3.42
CA VAL A 306 21.24 -1.46 -2.95
C VAL A 306 20.04 -2.36 -2.70
N PHE A 307 19.85 -3.43 -3.49
CA PHE A 307 18.76 -4.38 -3.29
C PHE A 307 18.94 -5.16 -1.99
N SER A 308 20.16 -5.66 -1.76
CA SER A 308 20.52 -6.40 -0.55
C SER A 308 20.34 -5.55 0.70
N ARG A 309 20.72 -4.26 0.65
CA ARG A 309 20.52 -3.33 1.77
C ARG A 309 19.05 -3.01 2.02
N ILE A 310 18.22 -2.89 0.97
CA ILE A 310 16.77 -2.70 1.10
C ILE A 310 16.15 -3.94 1.76
N ILE A 311 16.46 -5.12 1.23
CA ILE A 311 15.96 -6.41 1.74
C ILE A 311 16.38 -6.62 3.19
N ALA A 312 17.64 -6.34 3.54
CA ALA A 312 18.13 -6.51 4.91
C ALA A 312 17.36 -5.66 5.94
N VAL A 313 16.98 -4.43 5.57
CA VAL A 313 16.18 -3.54 6.44
C VAL A 313 14.74 -4.02 6.53
N ALA A 314 14.14 -4.43 5.41
CA ALA A 314 12.78 -4.99 5.37
C ALA A 314 12.66 -6.29 6.18
N ASP A 315 13.62 -7.21 6.02
CA ASP A 315 13.75 -8.48 6.74
C ASP A 315 13.84 -8.25 8.25
N ALA A 316 14.72 -7.34 8.67
CA ALA A 316 14.90 -7.04 10.08
C ALA A 316 13.67 -6.40 10.73
N PHE A 317 12.97 -5.54 10.00
CA PHE A 317 11.71 -4.97 10.46
C PHE A 317 10.66 -6.07 10.63
N ASP A 318 10.38 -6.84 9.56
CA ASP A 318 9.34 -7.87 9.58
C ASP A 318 9.62 -8.95 10.64
N ALA A 319 10.87 -9.41 10.73
CA ALA A 319 11.30 -10.39 11.73
C ALA A 319 11.12 -9.91 13.17
N ALA A 320 11.21 -8.61 13.43
CA ALA A 320 11.05 -8.03 14.77
C ALA A 320 9.59 -7.74 15.13
N THR A 321 8.74 -7.46 14.13
CA THR A 321 7.31 -7.15 14.32
C THR A 321 6.40 -8.37 14.21
N ASN A 322 6.86 -9.46 13.59
CA ASN A 322 6.09 -10.70 13.47
C ASN A 322 6.60 -11.79 14.42
N THR A 323 5.66 -12.54 15.01
CA THR A 323 5.92 -13.58 16.01
C THR A 323 6.66 -14.77 15.38
N ARG A 324 7.98 -14.88 15.59
CA ARG A 324 8.73 -16.14 15.40
C ARG A 324 8.38 -17.10 16.53
N ALA A 325 8.37 -18.41 16.25
CA ALA A 325 8.16 -19.47 17.23
C ALA A 325 8.77 -19.10 18.61
N HIS A 326 7.89 -18.87 19.58
CA HIS A 326 8.21 -18.61 20.99
C HIS A 326 8.79 -17.22 21.37
N VAL A 327 8.69 -16.18 20.53
CA VAL A 327 9.08 -14.79 20.88
C VAL A 327 7.93 -13.82 20.63
N ARG A 328 7.55 -13.03 21.65
CA ARG A 328 6.49 -12.00 21.53
C ARG A 328 6.94 -10.94 20.51
N ALA A 329 6.10 -10.71 19.50
CA ALA A 329 6.26 -9.62 18.54
C ALA A 329 6.46 -8.28 19.26
N ARG A 330 7.40 -7.45 18.78
CA ARG A 330 7.59 -6.09 19.30
C ARG A 330 6.63 -5.12 18.61
N PRO A 331 6.16 -4.07 19.30
CA PRO A 331 5.40 -2.99 18.66
C PRO A 331 6.18 -2.38 17.49
N ALA A 332 5.49 -2.14 16.37
CA ALA A 332 6.13 -1.71 15.13
C ALA A 332 6.82 -0.33 15.28
N ASP A 333 6.21 0.59 16.01
CA ASP A 333 6.77 1.89 16.37
C ASP A 333 8.08 1.76 17.17
N GLU A 334 8.15 0.83 18.14
CA GLU A 334 9.38 0.56 18.88
C GLU A 334 10.49 -0.01 17.99
N VAL A 335 10.14 -0.87 17.03
CA VAL A 335 11.10 -1.44 16.08
C VAL A 335 11.64 -0.34 15.17
N LEU A 336 10.77 0.51 14.62
CA LEU A 336 11.18 1.64 13.78
C LEU A 336 12.07 2.62 14.55
N LYS A 337 11.71 2.93 15.80
CA LYS A 337 12.53 3.76 16.69
C LYS A 337 13.92 3.16 16.90
N LYS A 338 14.01 1.85 17.17
CA LYS A 338 15.30 1.15 17.33
C LYS A 338 16.12 1.15 16.04
N LEU A 339 15.50 0.93 14.89
CA LEU A 339 16.19 1.01 13.60
C LEU A 339 16.72 2.42 13.33
N TRP A 340 15.97 3.45 13.72
CA TRP A 340 16.38 4.85 13.60
C TRP A 340 17.55 5.23 14.52
N GLU A 341 17.46 4.87 15.80
CA GLU A 341 18.42 5.28 16.84
C GLU A 341 19.71 4.46 16.82
N SER A 342 19.70 3.26 16.23
CA SER A 342 20.85 2.37 16.25
C SER A 342 21.84 2.75 15.15
N GLU A 343 22.69 3.73 15.43
CA GLU A 343 23.91 4.03 14.64
C GLU A 343 24.81 2.78 14.49
N SER A 344 24.71 1.84 15.44
CA SER A 344 25.42 0.55 15.47
C SER A 344 24.67 -0.63 14.82
N SER A 345 23.53 -0.40 14.16
CA SER A 345 22.72 -1.49 13.58
C SER A 345 23.36 -2.14 12.34
N GLY A 346 24.35 -1.47 11.74
CA GLY A 346 24.99 -1.87 10.50
C GLY A 346 24.05 -1.78 9.28
N PHE A 347 22.90 -1.11 9.40
CA PHE A 347 22.00 -0.82 8.28
C PHE A 347 22.31 0.52 7.61
N ASP A 348 21.90 0.67 6.35
CA ASP A 348 22.00 1.95 5.64
C ASP A 348 20.96 2.96 6.18
N PRO A 349 21.38 4.10 6.76
CA PRO A 349 20.46 5.09 7.33
C PRO A 349 19.47 5.68 6.32
N VAL A 350 19.84 5.76 5.03
CA VAL A 350 18.97 6.27 3.97
C VAL A 350 17.82 5.30 3.71
N ILE A 351 18.11 4.00 3.75
CA ILE A 351 17.11 2.95 3.56
C ILE A 351 16.19 2.83 4.78
N VAL A 352 16.73 2.96 5.99
CA VAL A 352 15.92 3.03 7.22
C VAL A 352 14.95 4.23 7.18
N LYS A 353 15.46 5.41 6.79
CA LYS A 353 14.63 6.61 6.55
C LYS A 353 13.51 6.36 5.54
N ALA A 354 13.83 5.68 4.44
CA ALA A 354 12.85 5.35 3.41
C ALA A 354 11.78 4.38 3.92
N LEU A 355 12.16 3.36 4.71
CA LEU A 355 11.21 2.44 5.34
C LEU A 355 10.26 3.18 6.29
N ILE A 356 10.79 4.04 7.18
CA ILE A 356 9.96 4.84 8.09
C ILE A 356 9.03 5.77 7.30
N SER A 357 9.51 6.36 6.20
CA SER A 357 8.67 7.20 5.35
C SER A 357 7.56 6.43 4.63
N VAL A 358 7.72 5.12 4.41
CA VAL A 358 6.69 4.26 3.79
C VAL A 358 5.66 3.84 4.83
N LEU A 359 6.11 3.46 6.03
CA LEU A 359 5.24 2.92 7.08
C LEU A 359 4.60 4.00 7.96
N GLY A 360 5.16 5.21 7.98
CA GLY A 360 4.86 6.22 8.99
C GLY A 360 5.57 5.94 10.31
N ILE A 361 5.55 6.92 11.21
CA ILE A 361 6.09 6.74 12.58
C ILE A 361 5.14 5.84 13.41
N TYR A 362 3.86 5.87 13.08
CA TYR A 362 2.83 4.99 13.61
C TYR A 362 2.28 4.14 12.47
N PRO A 363 2.76 2.90 12.28
CA PRO A 363 2.29 2.03 11.21
C PRO A 363 0.82 1.67 11.34
N VAL A 364 0.20 1.28 10.22
CA VAL A 364 -1.17 0.76 10.19
C VAL A 364 -1.32 -0.39 11.19
N GLY A 365 -2.37 -0.35 12.00
CA GLY A 365 -2.62 -1.27 13.10
C GLY A 365 -1.95 -0.89 14.42
N THR A 366 -1.36 0.29 14.54
CA THR A 366 -0.90 0.81 15.84
C THR A 366 -2.11 1.31 16.63
N LEU A 367 -2.28 0.83 17.86
CA LEU A 367 -3.25 1.41 18.80
C LEU A 367 -2.61 2.61 19.51
N VAL A 368 -3.28 3.75 19.47
CA VAL A 368 -2.80 5.02 20.03
C VAL A 368 -3.83 5.62 21.00
N ILE A 369 -3.34 6.38 21.97
CA ILE A 369 -4.13 7.25 22.85
C ILE A 369 -3.94 8.68 22.36
N LEU A 370 -5.04 9.40 22.20
CA LEU A 370 -5.06 10.80 21.79
C LEU A 370 -5.02 11.73 23.01
N ASP A 371 -4.71 13.01 22.80
CA ASP A 371 -4.75 14.08 23.81
C ASP A 371 -6.15 14.35 24.37
N THR A 372 -7.19 13.92 23.66
CA THR A 372 -8.58 13.82 24.10
C THR A 372 -8.88 12.58 24.96
N TYR A 373 -7.87 11.75 25.24
CA TYR A 373 -7.96 10.46 25.94
C TYR A 373 -8.72 9.35 25.17
N GLU A 374 -9.18 9.62 23.95
CA GLU A 374 -9.77 8.63 23.07
C GLU A 374 -8.71 7.58 22.64
N LEU A 375 -9.14 6.32 22.53
CA LEU A 375 -8.39 5.25 21.87
C LEU A 375 -8.66 5.30 20.37
N ALA A 376 -7.61 5.14 19.58
CA ALA A 376 -7.74 5.08 18.13
C ALA A 376 -6.77 4.08 17.50
N VAL A 377 -7.19 3.46 16.40
CA VAL A 377 -6.37 2.55 15.58
C VAL A 377 -5.89 3.28 14.35
N VAL A 378 -4.59 3.26 14.08
CA VAL A 378 -4.06 3.83 12.83
C VAL A 378 -4.53 3.00 11.63
N VAL A 379 -5.28 3.62 10.73
CA VAL A 379 -5.79 2.99 9.51
C VAL A 379 -4.95 3.32 8.28
N GLN A 380 -4.32 4.49 8.26
CA GLN A 380 -3.52 4.95 7.14
C GLN A 380 -2.37 5.85 7.62
N ALA A 381 -1.15 5.55 7.18
CA ALA A 381 -0.04 6.47 7.35
C ALA A 381 -0.24 7.74 6.49
N ASN A 382 0.30 8.86 6.96
CA ASN A 382 0.25 10.09 6.19
C ASN A 382 1.29 10.05 5.05
N PRO A 383 0.89 10.24 3.77
CA PRO A 383 1.84 10.24 2.65
C PRO A 383 2.75 11.48 2.64
N GLU A 384 2.35 12.57 3.30
CA GLU A 384 3.13 13.78 3.39
C GLU A 384 4.15 13.71 4.53
N VAL A 385 5.43 13.83 4.18
CA VAL A 385 6.53 13.73 5.16
C VAL A 385 6.42 14.77 6.27
N ALA A 386 5.92 15.97 5.96
CA ALA A 386 5.69 17.03 6.94
C ALA A 386 4.69 16.61 8.05
N HIS A 387 3.76 15.73 7.69
CA HIS A 387 2.69 15.24 8.55
C HIS A 387 2.83 13.75 8.88
N ILE A 388 4.03 13.18 8.78
CA ILE A 388 4.30 11.74 9.02
C ILE A 388 3.90 11.25 10.44
N HIS A 389 3.78 12.17 11.40
CA HIS A 389 3.33 11.94 12.78
C HIS A 389 1.81 12.13 12.97
N ARG A 390 1.07 12.41 11.89
CA ARG A 390 -0.37 12.68 11.84
C ARG A 390 -1.07 11.71 10.87
N PRO A 391 -1.16 10.42 11.22
CA PRO A 391 -1.87 9.43 10.41
C PRO A 391 -3.38 9.68 10.42
N ILE A 392 -4.11 8.99 9.54
CA ILE A 392 -5.55 8.82 9.65
C ILE A 392 -5.81 7.67 10.62
N VAL A 393 -6.70 7.89 11.58
CA VAL A 393 -7.02 6.94 12.64
C VAL A 393 -8.51 6.65 12.68
N ARG A 394 -8.89 5.46 13.14
CA ARG A 394 -10.26 5.12 13.51
C ARG A 394 -10.41 5.27 15.01
N VAL A 395 -11.27 6.17 15.46
CA VAL A 395 -11.46 6.46 16.89
C VAL A 395 -12.45 5.46 17.48
N ILE A 396 -11.97 4.56 18.32
CA ILE A 396 -12.72 3.39 18.80
C ILE A 396 -13.33 3.58 20.20
N SER A 397 -12.98 4.67 20.89
CA SER A 397 -13.59 5.05 22.15
C SER A 397 -13.93 6.52 22.19
N HIS A 398 -14.91 6.88 23.01
CA HIS A 398 -15.22 8.26 23.40
C HIS A 398 -14.23 8.76 24.46
N GLU A 399 -14.26 10.07 24.73
CA GLU A 399 -13.39 10.74 25.73
C GLU A 399 -13.61 10.20 27.16
N ASP A 400 -14.81 9.68 27.46
CA ASP A 400 -15.15 9.07 28.75
C ASP A 400 -14.69 7.61 28.89
N GLY A 401 -14.08 7.05 27.85
CA GLY A 401 -13.57 5.67 27.80
C GLY A 401 -14.61 4.62 27.39
N THR A 402 -15.83 5.02 27.03
CA THR A 402 -16.82 4.10 26.46
C THR A 402 -16.48 3.75 25.00
N TRP A 403 -16.83 2.53 24.57
CA TRP A 403 -16.59 2.09 23.19
C TRP A 403 -17.52 2.79 22.20
N ALA A 404 -17.00 3.16 21.03
CA ALA A 404 -17.80 3.73 19.96
C ALA A 404 -18.52 2.61 19.19
N ASP A 405 -19.85 2.73 19.04
CA ASP A 405 -20.65 1.77 18.27
C ASP A 405 -20.37 1.86 16.75
N ASP A 406 -20.11 3.07 16.24
CA ASP A 406 -19.68 3.34 14.86
C ASP A 406 -18.40 4.20 14.86
N PRO A 407 -17.22 3.57 14.94
CA PRO A 407 -15.93 4.26 15.09
C PRO A 407 -15.59 5.15 13.87
N PRO A 408 -15.57 6.49 14.00
CA PRO A 408 -15.32 7.38 12.87
C PRO A 408 -13.86 7.34 12.43
N LEU A 409 -13.64 7.58 11.14
CA LEU A 409 -12.32 7.88 10.58
C LEU A 409 -12.00 9.36 10.81
N VAL A 410 -10.82 9.64 11.34
CA VAL A 410 -10.34 10.97 11.68
C VAL A 410 -8.96 11.21 11.10
N ASP A 411 -8.80 12.29 10.34
CA ASP A 411 -7.51 12.77 9.87
C ASP A 411 -6.86 13.65 10.95
N LEU A 412 -5.72 13.22 11.50
CA LEU A 412 -5.03 13.97 12.56
C LEU A 412 -4.31 15.23 12.05
N THR A 413 -4.40 15.55 10.76
CA THR A 413 -3.99 16.85 10.22
C THR A 413 -5.05 17.95 10.41
N GLU A 414 -6.28 17.60 10.78
CA GLU A 414 -7.34 18.58 11.03
C GLU A 414 -6.96 19.57 12.14
N SER A 415 -7.05 20.86 11.81
CA SER A 415 -6.82 21.97 12.75
C SER A 415 -8.12 22.59 13.25
N THR A 416 -8.04 23.31 14.36
CA THR A 416 -9.13 24.19 14.82
C THR A 416 -9.30 25.37 13.87
N THR A 417 -10.46 26.04 13.95
CA THR A 417 -10.89 27.13 13.05
C THR A 417 -9.94 28.35 13.06
N GLU A 418 -9.07 28.45 14.06
CA GLU A 418 -8.06 29.51 14.19
C GLU A 418 -6.68 29.11 13.63
N GLY A 419 -6.51 27.88 13.13
CA GLY A 419 -5.34 27.42 12.38
C GLY A 419 -4.05 27.23 13.19
N SER A 420 -4.05 27.50 14.49
CA SER A 420 -2.85 27.39 15.34
C SER A 420 -2.67 26.04 16.03
N GLU A 421 -3.74 25.24 16.18
CA GLU A 421 -3.71 23.98 16.95
C GLU A 421 -4.43 22.83 16.22
N TYR A 422 -3.86 21.63 16.34
CA TYR A 422 -4.48 20.39 15.83
C TYR A 422 -5.65 20.00 16.73
N ARG A 423 -6.72 19.44 16.14
CA ARG A 423 -7.89 18.99 16.91
C ARG A 423 -7.56 17.81 17.84
N ARG A 424 -6.68 16.92 17.40
CA ARG A 424 -6.27 15.71 18.12
C ARG A 424 -4.79 15.43 17.85
N SER A 425 -4.07 14.99 18.87
CA SER A 425 -2.67 14.57 18.79
C SER A 425 -2.45 13.22 19.48
N ILE A 426 -1.62 12.38 18.88
CA ILE A 426 -1.17 11.14 19.52
C ILE A 426 -0.26 11.49 20.70
N ILE A 427 -0.63 11.08 21.91
CA ILE A 427 0.19 11.25 23.11
C ILE A 427 0.95 9.98 23.46
N LYS A 428 0.44 8.80 23.09
CA LYS A 428 1.03 7.52 23.46
C LYS A 428 0.60 6.36 22.57
N VAL A 429 1.50 5.40 22.36
CA VAL A 429 1.16 4.07 21.79
C VAL A 429 0.73 3.12 22.90
N ALA A 430 -0.34 2.37 22.66
CA ALA A 430 -0.94 1.44 23.61
C ALA A 430 -0.79 -0.02 23.15
N ASP A 431 -0.69 -0.93 24.12
CA ASP A 431 -0.67 -2.38 23.88
C ASP A 431 -2.14 -2.87 23.73
N PRO A 432 -2.58 -3.32 22.54
CA PRO A 432 -3.97 -3.72 22.32
C PRO A 432 -4.46 -4.81 23.27
N ASP A 433 -3.57 -5.73 23.67
CA ASP A 433 -3.89 -6.83 24.57
C ASP A 433 -4.36 -6.31 25.94
N ARG A 434 -3.85 -5.15 26.40
CA ARG A 434 -4.22 -4.54 27.69
C ARG A 434 -5.62 -3.94 27.69
N TYR A 435 -6.12 -3.58 26.51
CA TYR A 435 -7.43 -2.94 26.33
C TYR A 435 -8.47 -3.91 25.74
N GLY A 436 -8.10 -5.18 25.50
CA GLY A 436 -8.96 -6.16 24.86
C GLY A 436 -9.32 -5.80 23.41
N VAL A 437 -8.46 -5.02 22.74
CA VAL A 437 -8.72 -4.52 21.38
C VAL A 437 -8.12 -5.48 20.37
N GLN A 438 -8.98 -6.10 19.55
CA GLN A 438 -8.54 -6.79 18.35
C GLN A 438 -8.42 -5.78 17.20
N VAL A 439 -7.20 -5.30 16.98
CA VAL A 439 -6.92 -4.21 16.01
C VAL A 439 -7.42 -4.54 14.60
N ALA A 440 -7.36 -5.80 14.20
CA ALA A 440 -7.79 -6.25 12.88
C ALA A 440 -9.25 -5.86 12.58
N ASP A 441 -10.13 -5.81 13.59
CA ASP A 441 -11.55 -5.49 13.45
C ASP A 441 -11.78 -4.04 13.00
N TYR A 442 -10.84 -3.14 13.32
CA TYR A 442 -10.93 -1.71 13.03
C TYR A 442 -10.16 -1.31 11.76
N LEU A 443 -9.56 -2.28 11.08
CA LEU A 443 -8.87 -2.11 9.80
C LEU A 443 -9.74 -2.59 8.62
N VAL A 444 -10.95 -3.14 8.89
CA VAL A 444 -11.89 -3.69 7.90
C VAL A 444 -12.85 -2.65 7.36
#